data_AF-A0A919ZMX8-F1
#
_entry.id   AF-A0A919ZMX8-F1
#
_cell.length_a   1.000
_cell.length_b   1.000
_cell.length_c   1.000
_cell.angle_alpha   90.00
_cell.angle_beta   90.00
_cell.angle_gamma   90.00
#
_symmetry.space_group_name_H-M   'P 1'
#
loop_
_entity.id
_entity.type
_entity.pdbx_description
1 polymer ?
#
loop_
_entity_poly.entity_id
_entity_poly.type
_entity_poly.pdbx_seq_one_letter_code
_entity_poly.pdbx_strand_id
1 'polypeptide(L)' 'MLLSQVEKKTIESLHTGESYTFGGVTTGKNKRYEVQKVSDVEYKVAVYDLLIRLDADYVKTPKEVIDFIETN' A
#
# COMPACT_ATOMS: atom_id res chain seq x y z
N MET A 1 1.09 0.99 -10.05
CA MET A 1 1.57 2.40 -9.88
C MET A 1 3.03 2.39 -9.45
N LEU A 2 3.95 3.07 -10.15
CA LEU A 2 5.36 3.12 -9.70
C LEU A 2 5.51 3.97 -8.44
N LEU A 3 6.14 3.40 -7.41
CA LEU A 3 6.42 4.07 -6.15
C LEU A 3 7.77 4.80 -6.21
N SER A 4 7.81 6.00 -5.64
CA SER A 4 9.05 6.72 -5.38
C SER A 4 9.89 6.00 -4.33
N GLN A 5 11.19 6.32 -4.29
CA GLN A 5 12.11 5.80 -3.26
C GLN A 5 11.66 6.14 -1.83
N VAL A 6 11.02 7.31 -1.64
CA VAL A 6 10.49 7.71 -0.34
C VAL A 6 9.33 6.82 0.05
N GLU A 7 8.38 6.58 -0.86
CA GLU A 7 7.22 5.71 -0.60
C GLU A 7 7.64 4.26 -0.32
N LYS A 8 8.65 3.73 -1.04
CA LYS A 8 9.21 2.41 -0.76
C LYS A 8 9.81 2.33 0.65
N LYS A 9 10.60 3.33 1.04
CA LYS A 9 11.15 3.41 2.40
C LYS A 9 10.08 3.53 3.47
N THR A 10 9.00 4.26 3.21
CA THR A 10 7.87 4.37 4.14
C THR A 10 7.24 3.00 4.42
N ILE A 11 7.09 2.15 3.41
CA ILE A 11 6.56 0.79 3.58
C ILE A 11 7.50 -0.06 4.44
N GLU A 12 8.80 0.04 4.19
CA GLU A 12 9.84 -0.67 4.96
C GLU A 12 9.87 -0.23 6.43
N SER A 13 9.59 1.05 6.70
CA SER A 13 9.65 1.63 8.04
C SER A 13 8.34 1.55 8.84
N LEU A 14 7.25 1.01 8.27
CA LEU A 14 5.96 0.91 8.97
C LEU A 14 6.10 0.09 10.27
N HIS A 15 5.56 0.65 11.35
CA HIS A 15 5.40 -0.04 12.63
C HIS A 15 4.08 -0.82 12.69
N THR A 16 4.04 -1.85 13.52
CA THR A 16 2.84 -2.67 13.70
C THR A 16 1.68 -1.81 14.22
N GLY A 17 0.53 -1.92 13.56
CA GLY A 17 -0.66 -1.10 13.80
C GLY A 17 -0.74 0.16 12.93
N GLU A 18 0.35 0.58 12.27
CA GLU A 18 0.34 1.74 11.39
C GLU A 18 -0.26 1.42 10.01
N SER A 19 -0.85 2.45 9.41
CA SER A 19 -1.33 2.42 8.04
C SER A 19 -0.88 3.63 7.26
N TYR A 20 -0.57 3.45 6.00
CA TYR A 20 -0.20 4.51 5.07
C TYR A 20 -0.99 4.39 3.77
N THR A 21 -1.31 5.54 3.17
CA THR A 21 -2.06 5.62 1.92
C THR A 21 -1.20 6.19 0.82
N PHE A 22 -1.18 5.53 -0.33
CA PHE A 22 -0.48 5.96 -1.54
C PHE A 22 -1.49 6.28 -2.64
N GLY A 23 -1.27 7.39 -3.33
CA GLY A 23 -2.14 7.82 -4.43
C GLY A 23 -3.50 8.37 -3.98
N GLY A 24 -4.53 8.15 -4.80
CA GLY A 24 -5.88 8.67 -4.60
C GLY A 24 -6.12 10.06 -5.18
N VAL A 25 -7.39 10.45 -5.24
CA VAL A 25 -7.88 11.62 -5.99
C VAL A 25 -7.19 12.91 -5.55
N THR A 26 -6.88 13.03 -4.26
CA THR A 26 -6.14 14.17 -3.67
C THR A 26 -4.72 14.32 -4.23
N THR A 27 -4.15 13.26 -4.79
CA THR A 27 -2.83 13.24 -5.45
C THR A 27 -2.92 13.26 -6.99
N GLY A 28 -4.13 13.49 -7.55
CA GLY A 28 -4.37 13.46 -9.00
C GLY A 28 -4.39 12.06 -9.61
N LYS A 29 -4.51 11.00 -8.78
CA LYS A 29 -4.54 9.60 -9.22
C LYS A 29 -5.91 8.98 -8.92
N ASN A 30 -6.47 8.23 -9.86
CA ASN A 30 -7.75 7.54 -9.64
C ASN A 30 -7.59 6.37 -8.66
N LYS A 31 -6.48 5.63 -8.79
CA LYS A 31 -6.14 4.53 -7.88
C LYS A 31 -5.54 5.03 -6.58
N ARG A 32 -5.97 4.42 -5.48
CA ARG A 32 -5.47 4.60 -4.11
C ARG A 32 -5.11 3.25 -3.51
N TYR A 33 -3.98 3.16 -2.83
CA TYR A 33 -3.55 1.96 -2.12
C TYR A 33 -3.45 2.28 -0.63
N GLU A 34 -4.02 1.42 0.21
CA GLU A 34 -3.86 1.47 1.66
C GLU A 34 -3.00 0.29 2.09
N VAL A 35 -1.89 0.57 2.75
CA VAL A 35 -0.99 -0.42 3.33
C VAL A 35 -1.09 -0.32 4.83
N GLN A 36 -1.43 -1.41 5.50
CA GLN A 36 -1.45 -1.51 6.95
C GLN A 36 -0.50 -2.61 7.40
N LYS A 37 0.38 -2.33 8.36
CA LYS A 37 1.16 -3.38 9.00
C LYS A 37 0.33 -3.97 10.14
N VAL A 38 -0.21 -5.16 9.92
CA VAL A 38 -1.15 -5.81 10.85
C VAL A 38 -0.39 -6.46 12.01
N SER A 39 0.77 -7.03 11.72
CA SER A 39 1.69 -7.62 12.70
C SER A 39 3.14 -7.48 12.24
N ASP A 40 4.09 -7.97 13.03
CA ASP A 40 5.52 -7.95 12.66
C ASP A 40 5.84 -8.76 11.40
N VAL A 41 4.93 -9.66 10.98
CA VAL A 41 5.12 -10.58 9.84
C VAL A 41 4.03 -10.46 8.77
N GLU A 42 3.15 -9.48 8.88
CA GLU A 42 1.99 -9.37 7.98
C GLU A 42 1.60 -7.92 7.68
N TYR A 43 1.35 -7.68 6.40
CA TYR A 43 0.84 -6.44 5.84
C TYR A 43 -0.46 -6.74 5.13
N LYS A 44 -1.46 -5.87 5.32
CA LYS A 44 -2.67 -5.82 4.51
C LYS A 44 -2.50 -4.72 3.48
N VAL A 45 -2.76 -5.03 2.21
CA VAL A 45 -2.69 -4.07 1.11
C VAL A 45 -4.03 -4.05 0.40
N ALA A 46 -4.71 -2.91 0.39
CA ALA A 46 -5.99 -2.74 -0.28
C ALA A 46 -5.88 -1.73 -1.43
N VAL A 47 -6.51 -2.01 -2.56
CA VAL A 47 -6.59 -1.10 -3.71
C VAL A 47 -8.01 -0.58 -3.87
N TYR A 48 -8.10 0.71 -4.16
CA TYR A 48 -9.36 1.42 -4.37
C TYR A 48 -9.30 2.21 -5.68
N ASP A 49 -10.45 2.37 -6.32
CA ASP A 49 -10.67 3.33 -7.39
C ASP A 49 -11.91 4.16 -7.07
N LEU A 50 -11.77 5.49 -7.11
CA LEU A 50 -12.84 6.45 -6.77
C LEU A 50 -13.62 6.08 -5.49
N LEU A 51 -12.90 5.65 -4.44
CA LEU A 51 -13.40 5.22 -3.12
C LEU A 51 -13.98 3.80 -3.03
N ILE A 52 -14.12 3.08 -4.13
CA ILE A 52 -14.58 1.69 -4.14
C ILE A 52 -13.38 0.78 -3.91
N ARG A 53 -13.44 -0.10 -2.91
CA ARG A 53 -12.43 -1.14 -2.72
C ARG A 53 -12.55 -2.14 -3.85
N LEU A 54 -11.51 -2.25 -4.66
CA LEU A 54 -11.43 -3.21 -5.75
C LEU A 54 -10.93 -4.57 -5.25
N ASP A 55 -9.88 -4.55 -4.43
CA ASP A 55 -9.24 -5.76 -3.91
C ASP A 55 -8.52 -5.48 -2.58
N ALA A 56 -8.22 -6.52 -1.82
CA ALA A 56 -7.11 -6.47 -0.87
C ALA A 56 -6.53 -7.85 -0.61
N ASP A 57 -5.24 -7.86 -0.31
CA ASP A 57 -4.47 -9.05 -0.01
C ASP A 57 -3.66 -8.89 1.27
N TYR A 58 -3.18 -10.02 1.80
CA TYR A 58 -2.29 -10.11 2.94
C TYR A 58 -0.94 -10.67 2.50
N VAL A 59 0.12 -9.89 2.70
CA VAL A 59 1.49 -10.23 2.30
C VAL A 59 2.42 -10.15 3.50
N LYS A 60 3.61 -10.75 3.40
CA LYS A 60 4.49 -10.95 4.56
C LYS A 60 5.68 -10.00 4.58
N THR A 61 6.03 -9.41 3.44
CA THR A 61 7.22 -8.58 3.33
C THR A 61 6.94 -7.21 2.69
N PRO A 62 7.72 -6.17 3.04
CA PRO A 62 7.66 -4.88 2.36
C PRO A 62 7.83 -4.99 0.83
N LYS A 63 8.66 -5.93 0.37
CA LYS A 63 8.88 -6.17 -1.06
C LYS A 63 7.61 -6.64 -1.75
N GLU A 64 6.89 -7.61 -1.16
CA GLU A 64 5.61 -8.09 -1.72
C GLU A 64 4.55 -6.98 -1.75
N VAL A 65 4.53 -6.09 -0.74
CA VAL A 65 3.67 -4.89 -0.77
C VAL A 65 4.01 -3.99 -1.96
N ILE A 66 5.30 -3.70 -2.17
CA ILE A 66 5.77 -2.86 -3.28
C ILE A 66 5.41 -3.52 -4.61
N ASP A 67 5.69 -4.81 -4.78
CA ASP A 67 5.40 -5.56 -5.99
C ASP A 67 3.89 -5.58 -6.28
N PHE A 68 3.03 -5.74 -5.25
CA PHE A 68 1.57 -5.66 -5.39
C PHE A 68 1.13 -4.30 -5.93
N ILE A 69 1.68 -3.20 -5.40
CA ILE A 69 1.31 -1.83 -5.80
C ILE A 69 1.85 -1.50 -7.19
N GLU A 70 3.06 -1.95 -7.54
CA GLU A 70 3.69 -1.61 -8.81
C GLU A 70 3.11 -2.41 -9.98
N THR A 71 2.64 -3.64 -9.73
CA THR A 71 2.05 -4.53 -10.76
C THR A 71 0.56 -4.27 -11.02
N ASN A 72 -0.15 -3.65 -10.07
CA ASN A 72 -1.55 -3.21 -10.22
C ASN A 72 -1.66 -1.74 -10.67
#